data_AF-A0A8T5FA20-F1
#
_entry.id   AF-A0A8T5FA20-F1
#
_cell.length_a   1.000
_cell.length_b   1.000
_cell.length_c   1.000
_cell.angle_alpha   90.00
_cell.angle_beta   90.00
_cell.angle_gamma   90.00
#
_symmetry.space_group_name_H-M   'P 1'
#
loop_
_entity.id
_entity.type
_entity.pdbx_description
1 polymer ?
#
loop_
_entity_poly.entity_id
_entity_poly.type
_entity_poly.pdbx_seq_one_letter_code
_entity_poly.pdbx_strand_id
1 'polypeptide(L)'
;MSLNYYQIKKNVLQARKLVIRGTSIAGSGHPGGSFSMAEIMGCIFYNHLKYDPKNPEWEGRDKLILSKGHASPGLFSNMAVAGYFEESQLDTLRQFGSKLQGHPDLKCPGVEFCGGSLGIGLSYSIGNALAAKLDGKDTHIFTVMGDGESDEGQVWEAAMTAAKYNVDNLTLILDRNFIQQDSYTEKIMPLDETLEGDELSEMWKDASRWKTGDKWRSFGWNVIEVDGHRIEQVSDALTRAKSVKGIPSIIIARTIKGKAVEHMEDNPQWHGKAPNPELVPIINQELDSQFMIAPSIIAGDMTNLENEVKRCDDGRADYIHLDVMDGKFVPNTTFDHTKIKELRSLTVIPFDTHLMINEPVKQIQNYIDAGSDIVTVHAEVCDESSFGEIHDLLKSNKTSIGLAINPDTSLPDWSKKFISSLDQIIVMSVVPGKSGQKYIENTHEKTKNLMVNLKENGFTGYIEADGGVTLDNIGQCFADGARAFVGGSAIIGQTDVRLVIREFRKQVLRTRRKLLIQKANELGGTELVNKWIDLHVLGKKKDELTQIATELGYQ
;
A
#
# COMPACT_ATOMS: atom_id res chain seq x y z
N MET A 1 -15.85 -8.75 -0.38
CA MET A 1 -16.00 -7.33 -0.76
C MET A 1 -14.88 -6.98 -1.72
N SER A 2 -15.13 -6.17 -2.74
CA SER A 2 -14.07 -5.64 -3.62
C SER A 2 -13.08 -4.79 -2.80
N LEU A 3 -11.80 -4.86 -3.14
CA LEU A 3 -10.70 -4.28 -2.36
C LEU A 3 -10.59 -2.76 -2.48
N ASN A 4 -11.22 -2.14 -3.49
CA ASN A 4 -10.99 -0.73 -3.86
C ASN A 4 -9.50 -0.33 -3.81
N TYR A 5 -8.68 -1.09 -4.53
CA TYR A 5 -7.23 -1.14 -4.35
C TYR A 5 -6.56 0.24 -4.42
N TYR A 6 -6.84 1.03 -5.47
CA TYR A 6 -6.21 2.34 -5.62
C TYR A 6 -6.72 3.38 -4.62
N GLN A 7 -7.99 3.34 -4.21
CA GLN A 7 -8.48 4.26 -3.19
C GLN A 7 -7.76 4.04 -1.86
N ILE A 8 -7.55 2.78 -1.44
CA ILE A 8 -6.78 2.48 -0.23
C ILE A 8 -5.35 3.00 -0.40
N LYS A 9 -4.68 2.75 -1.54
CA LYS A 9 -3.33 3.26 -1.79
C LYS A 9 -3.22 4.78 -1.72
N LYS A 10 -4.16 5.50 -2.35
CA LYS A 10 -4.21 6.97 -2.33
C LYS A 10 -4.38 7.49 -0.90
N ASN A 11 -5.28 6.89 -0.13
CA ASN A 11 -5.52 7.29 1.26
C ASN A 11 -4.31 7.00 2.17
N VAL A 12 -3.66 5.84 1.97
CA VAL A 12 -2.42 5.48 2.69
C VAL A 12 -1.30 6.48 2.39
N LEU A 13 -1.12 6.86 1.12
CA LEU A 13 -0.15 7.87 0.71
C LEU A 13 -0.44 9.22 1.36
N GLN A 14 -1.71 9.66 1.35
CA GLN A 14 -2.12 10.90 1.97
C GLN A 14 -1.88 10.88 3.49
N ALA A 15 -2.23 9.78 4.17
CA ALA A 15 -1.98 9.63 5.59
C ALA A 15 -0.47 9.68 5.92
N ARG A 16 0.40 9.08 5.10
CA ARG A 16 1.86 9.20 5.27
C ARG A 16 2.34 10.65 5.16
N LYS A 17 1.84 11.41 4.18
CA LYS A 17 2.16 12.84 4.05
C LYS A 17 1.72 13.66 5.26
N LEU A 18 0.54 13.38 5.79
CA LEU A 18 0.02 14.03 7.00
C LEU A 18 0.84 13.69 8.26
N VAL A 19 1.31 12.46 8.40
CA VAL A 19 2.25 12.08 9.46
C VAL A 19 3.53 12.91 9.37
N ILE A 20 4.13 13.03 8.18
CA ILE A 20 5.35 13.83 7.99
C ILE A 20 5.09 15.31 8.32
N ARG A 21 3.99 15.88 7.83
CA ARG A 21 3.57 17.26 8.12
C ARG A 21 3.42 17.49 9.63
N GLY A 22 2.60 16.70 10.30
CA GLY A 22 2.32 16.87 11.73
C GLY A 22 3.55 16.65 12.60
N THR A 23 4.34 15.59 12.35
CA THR A 23 5.54 15.30 13.15
C THR A 23 6.66 16.31 12.93
N SER A 24 6.83 16.83 11.70
CA SER A 24 7.82 17.86 11.39
C SER A 24 7.46 19.20 12.05
N ILE A 25 6.21 19.64 11.92
CA ILE A 25 5.73 20.91 12.53
C ILE A 25 5.84 20.84 14.05
N ALA A 26 5.49 19.71 14.66
CA ALA A 26 5.62 19.51 16.10
C ALA A 26 7.08 19.43 16.57
N GLY A 27 8.05 19.18 15.66
CA GLY A 27 9.42 18.83 16.02
C GLY A 27 9.53 17.55 16.86
N SER A 28 8.48 16.72 16.87
CA SER A 28 8.32 15.58 17.78
C SER A 28 7.31 14.57 17.22
N GLY A 29 7.53 13.27 17.47
CA GLY A 29 6.57 12.20 17.17
C GLY A 29 7.21 10.94 16.61
N HIS A 30 6.38 9.96 16.26
CA HIS A 30 6.82 8.61 15.90
C HIS A 30 6.42 8.25 14.45
N PRO A 31 7.11 8.80 13.43
CA PRO A 31 6.79 8.51 12.04
C PRO A 31 7.06 7.04 11.68
N GLY A 32 8.15 6.44 12.17
CA GLY A 32 8.54 5.07 11.82
C GLY A 32 7.44 4.04 12.14
N GLY A 33 6.91 4.08 13.36
CA GLY A 33 5.81 3.21 13.80
C GLY A 33 4.44 3.59 13.22
N SER A 34 4.27 4.81 12.70
CA SER A 34 3.06 5.22 11.97
C SER A 34 3.08 4.69 10.53
N PHE A 35 4.27 4.63 9.93
CA PHE A 35 4.48 4.18 8.55
C PHE A 35 4.41 2.65 8.39
N SER A 36 4.84 1.89 9.41
CA SER A 36 4.76 0.42 9.39
C SER A 36 3.31 -0.07 9.31
N MET A 37 2.40 0.57 10.03
CA MET A 37 0.99 0.19 10.07
C MET A 37 0.12 0.88 9.01
N ALA A 38 0.69 1.58 8.04
CA ALA A 38 -0.08 2.45 7.16
C ALA A 38 -1.10 1.64 6.30
N GLU A 39 -0.67 0.53 5.69
CA GLU A 39 -1.57 -0.34 4.93
C GLU A 39 -2.60 -1.05 5.83
N ILE A 40 -2.23 -1.42 7.06
CA ILE A 40 -3.14 -1.99 8.08
C ILE A 40 -4.27 -1.01 8.38
N MET A 41 -3.92 0.23 8.71
CA MET A 41 -4.87 1.31 8.98
C MET A 41 -5.72 1.62 7.75
N GLY A 42 -5.12 1.63 6.56
CA GLY A 42 -5.83 1.83 5.31
C GLY A 42 -6.90 0.77 5.06
N CYS A 43 -6.58 -0.51 5.26
CA CYS A 43 -7.57 -1.59 5.12
C CYS A 43 -8.68 -1.51 6.17
N ILE A 44 -8.33 -1.20 7.41
CA ILE A 44 -9.31 -1.04 8.49
C ILE A 44 -10.24 0.12 8.16
N PHE A 45 -9.73 1.36 8.02
CA PHE A 45 -10.58 2.53 7.80
C PHE A 45 -11.37 2.45 6.49
N TYR A 46 -10.74 2.12 5.36
CA TYR A 46 -11.38 2.35 4.06
C TYR A 46 -12.08 1.12 3.47
N ASN A 47 -12.10 0.00 4.20
CA ASN A 47 -12.78 -1.22 3.74
C ASN A 47 -13.50 -2.02 4.84
N HIS A 48 -12.99 -2.08 6.06
CA HIS A 48 -13.46 -3.03 7.08
C HIS A 48 -14.19 -2.44 8.29
N LEU A 49 -13.87 -1.19 8.65
CA LEU A 49 -14.41 -0.48 9.80
C LEU A 49 -15.77 0.12 9.46
N LYS A 50 -16.79 -0.20 10.25
CA LYS A 50 -18.09 0.47 10.20
C LYS A 50 -18.04 1.73 11.06
N TYR A 51 -17.96 2.92 10.45
CA TYR A 51 -17.91 4.19 11.18
C TYR A 51 -18.67 5.30 10.45
N ASP A 52 -19.00 6.37 11.19
CA ASP A 52 -19.47 7.64 10.65
C ASP A 52 -18.60 8.78 11.23
N PRO A 53 -17.77 9.45 10.41
CA PRO A 53 -16.90 10.52 10.89
C PRO A 53 -17.68 11.74 11.40
N LYS A 54 -18.92 11.94 10.93
CA LYS A 54 -19.81 13.03 11.38
C LYS A 54 -20.57 12.69 12.66
N ASN A 55 -20.60 11.40 13.03
CA ASN A 55 -21.19 10.92 14.27
C ASN A 55 -20.21 9.97 15.00
N PRO A 56 -19.10 10.49 15.56
CA PRO A 56 -18.06 9.68 16.19
C PRO A 56 -18.54 8.87 17.42
N GLU A 57 -19.70 9.21 17.98
CA GLU A 57 -20.31 8.53 19.12
C GLU A 57 -21.42 7.54 18.72
N TRP A 58 -21.59 7.27 17.41
CA TRP A 58 -22.59 6.33 16.93
C TRP A 58 -22.48 4.96 17.64
N GLU A 59 -23.54 4.56 18.34
CA GLU A 59 -23.52 3.36 19.19
C GLU A 59 -23.26 2.05 18.42
N GLY A 60 -23.76 1.95 17.17
CA GLY A 60 -23.69 0.72 16.37
C GLY A 60 -22.44 0.57 15.51
N ARG A 61 -21.43 1.42 15.73
CA ARG A 61 -20.18 1.42 14.96
C ARG A 61 -19.18 0.37 15.46
N ASP A 62 -18.22 0.05 14.62
CA ASP A 62 -17.02 -0.69 15.02
C ASP A 62 -16.05 0.21 15.80
N LYS A 63 -15.16 -0.39 16.57
CA LYS A 63 -14.15 0.33 17.35
C LYS A 63 -12.74 -0.02 16.88
N LEU A 64 -11.89 0.99 16.76
CA LEU A 64 -10.47 0.84 16.49
C LEU A 64 -9.66 1.34 17.68
N ILE A 65 -8.91 0.43 18.30
CA ILE A 65 -8.07 0.72 19.46
C ILE A 65 -6.60 0.64 19.04
N LEU A 66 -5.90 1.76 19.13
CA LEU A 66 -4.46 1.82 18.89
C LEU A 66 -3.72 1.57 20.22
N SER A 67 -3.36 0.31 20.49
CA SER A 67 -2.63 -0.10 21.69
C SER A 67 -1.20 0.46 21.70
N LYS A 68 -0.53 0.41 20.54
CA LYS A 68 0.77 1.07 20.30
C LYS A 68 0.65 2.59 20.16
N GLY A 69 0.18 3.23 21.22
CA GLY A 69 -0.27 4.63 21.21
C GLY A 69 0.78 5.64 20.76
N HIS A 70 2.07 5.35 20.84
CA HIS A 70 3.12 6.26 20.35
C HIS A 70 2.96 6.57 18.85
N ALA A 71 2.37 5.64 18.08
CA ALA A 71 2.03 5.81 16.66
C ALA A 71 0.72 6.60 16.43
N SER A 72 0.29 7.43 17.39
CA SER A 72 -0.87 8.31 17.25
C SER A 72 -0.86 9.21 16.00
N PRO A 73 0.29 9.69 15.47
CA PRO A 73 0.27 10.45 14.22
C PRO A 73 -0.37 9.66 13.06
N GLY A 74 -0.12 8.35 12.98
CA GLY A 74 -0.73 7.47 11.99
C GLY A 74 -2.24 7.31 12.17
N LEU A 75 -2.73 7.21 13.41
CA LEU A 75 -4.17 7.18 13.71
C LEU A 75 -4.85 8.50 13.30
N PHE A 76 -4.33 9.63 13.77
CA PHE A 76 -4.95 10.93 13.47
C PHE A 76 -4.92 11.27 11.99
N SER A 77 -3.85 10.89 11.28
CA SER A 77 -3.75 11.10 9.84
C SER A 77 -4.81 10.30 9.07
N ASN A 78 -5.07 9.05 9.46
CA ASN A 78 -6.16 8.27 8.86
C ASN A 78 -7.54 8.79 9.25
N MET A 79 -7.73 9.26 10.49
CA MET A 79 -9.00 9.90 10.90
C MET A 79 -9.28 11.17 10.10
N ALA A 80 -8.26 11.99 9.82
CA ALA A 80 -8.40 13.18 8.98
C ALA A 80 -8.80 12.81 7.54
N VAL A 81 -8.10 11.87 6.92
CA VAL A 81 -8.42 11.37 5.57
C VAL A 81 -9.82 10.72 5.53
N ALA A 82 -10.23 10.07 6.61
CA ALA A 82 -11.57 9.51 6.78
C ALA A 82 -12.66 10.57 7.03
N GLY A 83 -12.30 11.85 7.23
CA GLY A 83 -13.23 12.97 7.36
C GLY A 83 -13.68 13.30 8.79
N TYR A 84 -13.04 12.75 9.84
CA TYR A 84 -13.38 13.10 11.24
C TYR A 84 -13.06 14.56 11.57
N PHE A 85 -12.08 15.14 10.88
CA PHE A 85 -11.69 16.54 10.98
C PHE A 85 -10.82 16.93 9.79
N GLU A 86 -10.70 18.24 9.56
CA GLU A 86 -9.86 18.80 8.49
C GLU A 86 -8.39 18.40 8.64
N GLU A 87 -7.74 18.07 7.53
CA GLU A 87 -6.33 17.66 7.49
C GLU A 87 -5.38 18.70 8.06
N SER A 88 -5.72 20.00 7.97
CA SER A 88 -4.91 21.09 8.54
C SER A 88 -4.79 21.03 10.06
N GLN A 89 -5.67 20.31 10.77
CA GLN A 89 -5.57 20.17 12.22
C GLN A 89 -4.33 19.38 12.65
N LEU A 90 -3.72 18.59 11.76
CA LEU A 90 -2.46 17.88 12.04
C LEU A 90 -1.31 18.84 12.37
N ASP A 91 -1.39 20.11 11.96
CA ASP A 91 -0.41 21.15 12.31
C ASP A 91 -0.37 21.42 13.81
N THR A 92 -1.44 21.06 14.53
CA THR A 92 -1.56 21.25 15.99
C THR A 92 -1.09 20.05 16.79
N LEU A 93 -0.61 18.98 16.15
CA LEU A 93 -0.16 17.76 16.82
C LEU A 93 0.83 18.09 17.96
N ARG A 94 0.58 17.52 19.16
CA ARG A 94 1.39 17.73 20.38
C ARG A 94 1.47 19.16 20.91
N GLN A 95 0.73 20.12 20.33
CA GLN A 95 0.68 21.48 20.83
C GLN A 95 -0.26 21.61 22.04
N PHE A 96 0.04 22.58 22.90
CA PHE A 96 -0.81 22.91 24.04
C PHE A 96 -2.23 23.27 23.58
N GLY A 97 -3.25 22.67 24.23
CA GLY A 97 -4.65 22.89 23.88
C GLY A 97 -5.16 22.12 22.65
N SER A 98 -4.29 21.43 21.91
CA SER A 98 -4.74 20.57 20.80
C SER A 98 -5.51 19.35 21.33
N LYS A 99 -6.46 18.83 20.54
CA LYS A 99 -7.04 17.50 20.78
C LYS A 99 -6.12 16.37 20.29
N LEU A 100 -5.18 16.66 19.40
CA LEU A 100 -4.26 15.69 18.80
C LEU A 100 -3.02 15.54 19.69
N GLN A 101 -3.16 14.76 20.76
CA GLN A 101 -2.15 14.56 21.79
C GLN A 101 -0.99 13.65 21.34
N GLY A 102 0.11 13.62 22.10
CA GLY A 102 1.27 12.79 21.77
C GLY A 102 1.02 11.29 21.78
N HIS A 103 -0.05 10.86 22.44
CA HIS A 103 -0.67 9.54 22.45
C HIS A 103 -2.19 9.72 22.25
N PRO A 104 -2.95 8.69 21.84
CA PRO A 104 -4.40 8.81 21.67
C PRO A 104 -5.05 9.21 23.00
N ASP A 105 -6.00 10.14 22.95
CA ASP A 105 -6.72 10.71 24.10
C ASP A 105 -8.18 10.93 23.68
N LEU A 106 -9.13 10.65 24.58
CA LEU A 106 -10.58 10.83 24.36
C LEU A 106 -10.98 12.27 24.05
N LYS A 107 -10.10 13.25 24.28
CA LYS A 107 -10.28 14.64 23.79
C LYS A 107 -10.47 14.73 22.28
N CYS A 108 -9.99 13.75 21.51
CA CYS A 108 -10.22 13.67 20.08
C CYS A 108 -11.44 12.77 19.78
N PRO A 109 -12.58 13.33 19.31
CA PRO A 109 -13.74 12.52 18.98
C PRO A 109 -13.40 11.42 17.96
N GLY A 110 -13.85 10.20 18.24
CA GLY A 110 -13.56 9.00 17.45
C GLY A 110 -12.33 8.21 17.93
N VAL A 111 -11.56 8.73 18.90
CA VAL A 111 -10.54 7.94 19.61
C VAL A 111 -11.19 7.17 20.75
N GLU A 112 -11.00 5.85 20.79
CA GLU A 112 -11.62 4.97 21.78
C GLU A 112 -10.90 4.90 23.12
N PHE A 113 -9.59 5.14 23.13
CA PHE A 113 -8.71 4.70 24.20
C PHE A 113 -7.65 5.76 24.48
N CYS A 114 -7.44 6.05 25.77
CA CYS A 114 -6.28 6.81 26.23
C CYS A 114 -5.05 5.91 26.19
N GLY A 115 -4.28 5.98 25.11
CA GLY A 115 -3.11 5.13 24.88
C GLY A 115 -1.81 5.71 25.43
N GLY A 116 -0.72 4.97 25.23
CA GLY A 116 0.65 5.39 25.52
C GLY A 116 1.38 4.41 26.43
N SER A 117 0.75 3.96 27.51
CA SER A 117 1.26 2.84 28.31
C SER A 117 1.03 1.54 27.53
N LEU A 118 2.13 0.89 27.12
CA LEU A 118 2.08 -0.36 26.38
C LEU A 118 1.43 -1.48 27.21
N GLY A 119 0.84 -2.47 26.53
CA GLY A 119 0.28 -3.69 27.11
C GLY A 119 -1.18 -3.58 27.55
N ILE A 120 -1.70 -2.36 27.70
CA ILE A 120 -3.05 -2.13 28.24
C ILE A 120 -4.14 -2.21 27.17
N GLY A 121 -3.86 -1.79 25.93
CA GLY A 121 -4.91 -1.61 24.92
C GLY A 121 -5.63 -2.91 24.56
N LEU A 122 -4.94 -4.06 24.49
CA LEU A 122 -5.61 -5.36 24.27
C LEU A 122 -6.60 -5.70 25.40
N SER A 123 -6.25 -5.43 26.65
CA SER A 123 -7.16 -5.65 27.79
C SER A 123 -8.39 -4.76 27.68
N TYR A 124 -8.21 -3.49 27.30
CA TYR A 124 -9.29 -2.53 27.07
C TYR A 124 -10.21 -2.98 25.91
N SER A 125 -9.63 -3.50 24.83
CA SER A 125 -10.36 -4.04 23.68
C SER A 125 -11.22 -5.25 24.04
N ILE A 126 -10.70 -6.16 24.86
CA ILE A 126 -11.46 -7.32 25.34
C ILE A 126 -12.68 -6.88 26.15
N GLY A 127 -12.53 -5.88 27.03
CA GLY A 127 -13.65 -5.32 27.78
C GLY A 127 -14.75 -4.76 26.85
N ASN A 128 -14.37 -4.02 25.81
CA ASN A 128 -15.31 -3.50 24.81
C ASN A 128 -16.00 -4.62 24.03
N ALA A 129 -15.25 -5.64 23.62
CA ALA A 129 -15.77 -6.79 22.87
C ALA A 129 -16.78 -7.58 23.71
N LEU A 130 -16.48 -7.83 24.99
CA LEU A 130 -17.39 -8.49 25.93
C LEU A 130 -18.64 -7.67 26.19
N ALA A 131 -18.52 -6.36 26.39
CA ALA A 131 -19.67 -5.47 26.57
C ALA A 131 -20.60 -5.51 25.34
N ALA A 132 -20.04 -5.42 24.12
CA ALA A 132 -20.84 -5.53 22.90
C ALA A 132 -21.59 -6.87 22.80
N LYS A 133 -20.95 -7.99 23.18
CA LYS A 133 -21.61 -9.30 23.23
C LYS A 133 -22.75 -9.36 24.24
N LEU A 134 -22.53 -8.85 25.45
CA LEU A 134 -23.54 -8.83 26.52
C LEU A 134 -24.75 -7.96 26.13
N ASP A 135 -24.50 -6.86 25.43
CA ASP A 135 -25.54 -5.96 24.91
C ASP A 135 -26.24 -6.50 23.64
N GLY A 136 -25.79 -7.63 23.07
CA GLY A 136 -26.32 -8.16 21.80
C GLY A 136 -26.01 -7.29 20.58
N LYS A 137 -24.94 -6.48 20.63
CA LYS A 137 -24.52 -5.57 19.56
C LYS A 137 -23.61 -6.27 18.56
N ASP A 138 -23.87 -6.06 17.27
CA ASP A 138 -23.00 -6.48 16.16
C ASP A 138 -21.86 -5.47 15.95
N THR A 139 -21.08 -5.23 17.01
CA THR A 139 -19.90 -4.35 17.00
C THR A 139 -18.64 -5.20 16.96
N HIS A 140 -17.78 -4.95 15.97
CA HIS A 140 -16.46 -5.56 15.88
C HIS A 140 -15.39 -4.62 16.46
N ILE A 141 -14.45 -5.20 17.21
CA ILE A 141 -13.33 -4.48 17.79
C ILE A 141 -12.06 -4.79 17.00
N PHE A 142 -11.39 -3.77 16.48
CA PHE A 142 -10.06 -3.88 15.88
C PHE A 142 -9.03 -3.32 16.85
N THR A 143 -7.93 -4.04 17.07
CA THR A 143 -6.84 -3.58 17.94
C THR A 143 -5.53 -3.66 17.21
N VAL A 144 -4.78 -2.58 17.15
CA VAL A 144 -3.43 -2.56 16.56
C VAL A 144 -2.41 -2.41 17.68
N MET A 145 -1.51 -3.39 17.81
CA MET A 145 -0.45 -3.42 18.82
C MET A 145 0.94 -3.52 18.18
N GLY A 146 1.97 -3.13 18.91
CA GLY A 146 3.37 -3.26 18.49
C GLY A 146 3.98 -4.59 18.91
N ASP A 147 5.10 -4.98 18.31
CA ASP A 147 5.88 -6.13 18.76
C ASP A 147 6.60 -5.89 20.08
N GLY A 148 7.30 -4.77 20.27
CA GLY A 148 7.87 -4.45 21.59
C GLY A 148 6.82 -4.35 22.72
N GLU A 149 5.56 -4.09 22.38
CA GLU A 149 4.45 -4.13 23.34
C GLU A 149 4.13 -5.56 23.83
N SER A 150 4.48 -6.59 23.04
CA SER A 150 4.27 -8.00 23.41
C SER A 150 5.20 -8.47 24.54
N ASP A 151 6.20 -7.66 24.92
CA ASP A 151 7.07 -7.93 26.05
C ASP A 151 6.34 -7.70 27.39
N GLU A 152 5.25 -6.95 27.39
CA GLU A 152 4.43 -6.70 28.58
C GLU A 152 3.63 -7.94 28.98
N GLY A 153 3.79 -8.39 30.24
CA GLY A 153 3.06 -9.54 30.78
C GLY A 153 1.54 -9.42 30.65
N GLN A 154 1.03 -8.18 30.73
CA GLN A 154 -0.39 -7.85 30.58
C GLN A 154 -0.98 -8.34 29.24
N VAL A 155 -0.19 -8.36 28.15
CA VAL A 155 -0.65 -8.85 26.85
C VAL A 155 -1.01 -10.33 26.92
N TRP A 156 -0.22 -11.12 27.63
CA TRP A 156 -0.41 -12.57 27.75
C TRP A 156 -1.56 -12.91 28.71
N GLU A 157 -1.75 -12.14 29.78
CA GLU A 157 -2.95 -12.24 30.63
C GLU A 157 -4.24 -11.94 29.83
N ALA A 158 -4.20 -10.90 29.00
CA ALA A 158 -5.28 -10.55 28.10
C ALA A 158 -5.53 -11.65 27.05
N ALA A 159 -4.47 -12.23 26.47
CA ALA A 159 -4.58 -13.31 25.51
C ALA A 159 -5.29 -14.55 26.09
N MET A 160 -4.96 -14.96 27.33
CA MET A 160 -5.66 -16.05 28.03
C MET A 160 -7.13 -15.71 28.27
N THR A 161 -7.40 -14.46 28.66
CA THR A 161 -8.76 -13.98 28.94
C THR A 161 -9.64 -14.01 27.70
N ALA A 162 -9.14 -13.54 26.56
CA ALA A 162 -9.89 -13.54 25.29
C ALA A 162 -10.28 -14.96 24.85
N ALA A 163 -9.37 -15.92 25.01
CA ALA A 163 -9.66 -17.32 24.71
C ALA A 163 -10.69 -17.91 25.68
N LYS A 164 -10.53 -17.66 27.00
CA LYS A 164 -11.47 -18.13 28.03
C LYS A 164 -12.92 -17.70 27.77
N TYR A 165 -13.11 -16.48 27.29
CA TYR A 165 -14.43 -15.90 27.04
C TYR A 165 -14.85 -15.91 25.56
N ASN A 166 -14.14 -16.66 24.71
CA ASN A 166 -14.47 -16.82 23.28
C ASN A 166 -14.68 -15.46 22.58
N VAL A 167 -13.75 -14.51 22.74
CA VAL A 167 -13.90 -13.12 22.27
C VAL A 167 -13.65 -13.04 20.75
N ASP A 168 -14.57 -13.59 19.97
CA ASP A 168 -14.51 -13.72 18.50
C ASP A 168 -15.00 -12.49 17.71
N ASN A 169 -15.53 -11.46 18.39
CA ASN A 169 -15.84 -10.14 17.81
C ASN A 169 -14.67 -9.14 17.99
N LEU A 170 -13.45 -9.66 18.18
CA LEU A 170 -12.20 -8.92 18.28
C LEU A 170 -11.21 -9.46 17.24
N THR A 171 -10.62 -8.57 16.45
CA THR A 171 -9.43 -8.86 15.65
C THR A 171 -8.26 -8.06 16.20
N LEU A 172 -7.26 -8.77 16.69
CA LEU A 172 -5.97 -8.19 17.04
C LEU A 172 -5.05 -8.17 15.82
N ILE A 173 -4.31 -7.09 15.62
CA ILE A 173 -3.29 -6.97 14.59
C ILE A 173 -1.98 -6.63 15.28
N LEU A 174 -0.98 -7.49 15.10
CA LEU A 174 0.38 -7.26 15.53
C LEU A 174 1.17 -6.63 14.37
N ASP A 175 1.58 -5.37 14.54
CA ASP A 175 2.55 -4.69 13.68
C ASP A 175 3.94 -5.23 14.02
N ARG A 176 4.32 -6.31 13.35
CA ARG A 176 5.56 -7.05 13.57
C ARG A 176 6.66 -6.47 12.69
N ASN A 177 7.32 -5.42 13.18
CA ASN A 177 8.33 -4.66 12.46
C ASN A 177 9.77 -4.84 12.92
N PHE A 178 9.97 -5.69 13.91
CA PHE A 178 11.24 -6.11 14.47
C PHE A 178 12.01 -5.02 15.21
N ILE A 179 11.42 -3.85 15.47
CA ILE A 179 12.12 -2.72 16.08
C ILE A 179 11.30 -2.13 17.23
N GLN A 180 11.93 -2.02 18.39
CA GLN A 180 11.42 -1.28 19.55
C GLN A 180 12.23 0.01 19.81
N GLN A 181 12.12 0.60 21.00
CA GLN A 181 12.72 1.92 21.29
C GLN A 181 14.24 1.91 21.17
N ASP A 182 14.90 0.93 21.79
CA ASP A 182 16.36 0.91 21.90
C ASP A 182 17.04 0.26 20.68
N SER A 183 16.42 -0.80 20.12
CA SER A 183 16.97 -1.53 18.98
C SER A 183 15.95 -2.54 18.43
N TYR A 184 16.46 -3.49 17.65
CA TYR A 184 15.71 -4.64 17.16
C TYR A 184 15.19 -5.51 18.32
N THR A 185 13.96 -6.02 18.21
CA THR A 185 13.33 -6.86 19.24
C THR A 185 14.20 -8.07 19.59
N GLU A 186 14.79 -8.72 18.60
CA GLU A 186 15.61 -9.93 18.76
C GLU A 186 16.95 -9.70 19.46
N LYS A 187 17.36 -8.44 19.61
CA LYS A 187 18.53 -8.05 20.41
C LYS A 187 18.15 -7.72 21.86
N ILE A 188 16.94 -7.19 22.07
CA ILE A 188 16.51 -6.66 23.36
C ILE A 188 15.69 -7.70 24.13
N MET A 189 14.60 -8.19 23.54
CA MET A 189 13.70 -9.22 24.06
C MET A 189 13.08 -9.99 22.88
N PRO A 190 13.61 -11.17 22.54
CA PRO A 190 13.21 -11.88 21.32
C PRO A 190 11.78 -12.42 21.35
N LEU A 191 11.00 -12.08 20.32
CA LEU A 191 9.70 -12.71 20.06
C LEU A 191 9.82 -13.93 19.15
N ASP A 192 10.78 -13.89 18.23
CA ASP A 192 11.15 -14.99 17.33
C ASP A 192 12.50 -15.60 17.78
N GLU A 193 13.06 -16.57 17.03
CA GLU A 193 14.36 -17.15 17.36
C GLU A 193 15.46 -16.08 17.40
N THR A 194 16.31 -16.13 18.43
CA THR A 194 17.40 -15.18 18.67
C THR A 194 18.31 -15.05 17.44
N LEU A 195 18.75 -13.82 17.17
CA LEU A 195 19.74 -13.52 16.14
C LEU A 195 21.15 -13.60 16.70
N GLU A 196 22.01 -14.36 16.03
CA GLU A 196 23.46 -14.25 16.16
C GLU A 196 23.98 -13.50 14.92
N GLY A 197 24.66 -12.37 15.11
CA GLY A 197 25.31 -11.59 14.05
C GLY A 197 24.75 -10.18 13.77
N ASP A 198 25.42 -9.45 12.87
CA ASP A 198 25.18 -8.03 12.58
C ASP A 198 24.13 -7.77 11.48
N GLU A 199 23.61 -8.82 10.81
CA GLU A 199 22.61 -8.69 9.72
C GLU A 199 21.16 -8.65 10.24
N LEU A 200 20.90 -7.77 11.22
CA LEU A 200 19.59 -7.60 11.84
C LEU A 200 18.51 -7.09 10.86
N SER A 201 18.91 -6.51 9.72
CA SER A 201 18.00 -6.04 8.65
C SER A 201 17.37 -7.16 7.80
N GLU A 202 17.83 -8.40 7.96
CA GLU A 202 17.49 -9.53 7.08
C GLU A 202 16.40 -10.45 7.68
N MET A 203 15.87 -10.10 8.85
CA MET A 203 14.82 -10.86 9.57
C MET A 203 13.61 -11.28 8.73
N TRP A 204 13.27 -10.45 7.74
CA TRP A 204 12.21 -10.67 6.76
C TRP A 204 12.42 -11.87 5.85
N LYS A 205 13.67 -12.35 5.72
CA LYS A 205 14.08 -13.26 4.66
C LYS A 205 14.07 -14.73 5.07
N ASP A 206 13.98 -15.02 6.37
CA ASP A 206 13.95 -16.38 6.89
C ASP A 206 12.73 -16.64 7.77
N ALA A 207 11.69 -17.18 7.14
CA ALA A 207 10.44 -17.52 7.81
C ALA A 207 10.57 -18.69 8.81
N SER A 208 11.63 -19.52 8.73
CA SER A 208 11.79 -20.68 9.61
C SER A 208 11.99 -20.30 11.09
N ARG A 209 12.41 -19.05 11.31
CA ARG A 209 12.75 -18.46 12.61
C ARG A 209 11.55 -17.85 13.32
N TRP A 210 10.44 -17.69 12.62
CA TRP A 210 9.25 -17.04 13.14
C TRP A 210 8.52 -17.96 14.14
N LYS A 211 8.49 -17.55 15.41
CA LYS A 211 7.84 -18.26 16.55
C LYS A 211 6.72 -17.45 17.19
N THR A 212 6.57 -16.18 16.83
CA THR A 212 5.51 -15.32 17.37
C THR A 212 4.13 -15.95 17.18
N GLY A 213 3.85 -16.55 16.02
CA GLY A 213 2.60 -17.27 15.76
C GLY A 213 2.36 -18.45 16.70
N ASP A 214 3.40 -19.20 17.05
CA ASP A 214 3.29 -20.37 17.94
C ASP A 214 2.90 -19.97 19.37
N LYS A 215 3.45 -18.85 19.86
CA LYS A 215 3.04 -18.26 21.15
C LYS A 215 1.55 -17.93 21.14
N TRP A 216 1.04 -17.24 20.11
CA TRP A 216 -0.39 -16.92 20.04
C TRP A 216 -1.28 -18.17 19.90
N ARG A 217 -0.86 -19.16 19.10
CA ARG A 217 -1.55 -20.45 18.98
C ARG A 217 -1.64 -21.17 20.33
N SER A 218 -0.57 -21.16 21.14
CA SER A 218 -0.58 -21.82 22.45
C SER A 218 -1.54 -21.16 23.45
N PHE A 219 -1.91 -19.89 23.25
CA PHE A 219 -2.91 -19.17 24.04
C PHE A 219 -4.35 -19.36 23.49
N GLY A 220 -4.56 -20.21 22.48
CA GLY A 220 -5.88 -20.54 21.96
C GLY A 220 -6.45 -19.58 20.92
N TRP A 221 -5.58 -18.83 20.22
CA TRP A 221 -6.00 -17.89 19.18
C TRP A 221 -5.93 -18.50 17.79
N ASN A 222 -6.85 -18.06 16.91
CA ASN A 222 -6.67 -18.20 15.48
C ASN A 222 -5.57 -17.24 15.01
N VAL A 223 -4.58 -17.74 14.28
CA VAL A 223 -3.41 -16.94 13.85
C VAL A 223 -3.35 -16.90 12.32
N ILE A 224 -3.34 -15.69 11.77
CA ILE A 224 -3.17 -15.41 10.35
C ILE A 224 -1.89 -14.59 10.17
N GLU A 225 -0.99 -15.01 9.30
CA GLU A 225 0.26 -14.28 9.01
C GLU A 225 0.22 -13.72 7.59
N VAL A 226 0.63 -12.46 7.43
CA VAL A 226 0.61 -11.75 6.14
C VAL A 226 1.80 -10.82 5.99
N ASP A 227 2.12 -10.47 4.74
CA ASP A 227 2.91 -9.27 4.45
C ASP A 227 2.05 -8.03 4.73
N GLY A 228 2.43 -7.29 5.77
CA GLY A 228 1.69 -6.13 6.26
C GLY A 228 1.70 -4.93 5.33
N HIS A 229 2.47 -4.95 4.24
CA HIS A 229 2.48 -3.91 3.21
C HIS A 229 1.70 -4.29 1.94
N ARG A 230 1.01 -5.44 1.97
CA ARG A 230 0.18 -5.94 0.88
C ARG A 230 -1.28 -5.74 1.25
N ILE A 231 -1.89 -4.68 0.71
CA ILE A 231 -3.27 -4.28 1.00
C ILE A 231 -4.25 -5.44 0.79
N GLU A 232 -4.04 -6.21 -0.26
CA GLU A 232 -4.86 -7.38 -0.59
C GLU A 232 -4.74 -8.51 0.44
N GLN A 233 -3.52 -8.77 0.95
CA GLN A 233 -3.30 -9.81 1.96
C GLN A 233 -3.87 -9.37 3.31
N VAL A 234 -3.65 -8.11 3.69
CA VAL A 234 -4.18 -7.53 4.92
C VAL A 234 -5.71 -7.54 4.91
N SER A 235 -6.33 -7.09 3.81
CA SER A 235 -7.79 -7.05 3.67
C SER A 235 -8.42 -8.45 3.65
N ASP A 236 -7.80 -9.42 2.97
CA ASP A 236 -8.22 -10.82 3.03
C ASP A 236 -8.11 -11.39 4.45
N ALA A 237 -6.99 -11.14 5.15
CA ALA A 237 -6.80 -11.59 6.52
C ALA A 237 -7.83 -10.98 7.48
N LEU A 238 -8.18 -9.70 7.33
CA LEU A 238 -9.26 -9.06 8.09
C LEU A 238 -10.62 -9.74 7.82
N THR A 239 -10.91 -10.07 6.56
CA THR A 239 -12.13 -10.81 6.17
C THR A 239 -12.18 -12.18 6.85
N ARG A 240 -11.08 -12.95 6.75
CA ARG A 240 -10.97 -14.28 7.36
C ARG A 240 -11.02 -14.23 8.90
N ALA A 241 -10.38 -13.25 9.53
CA ALA A 241 -10.43 -13.08 10.97
C ALA A 241 -11.86 -12.83 11.47
N LYS A 242 -12.64 -12.00 10.77
CA LYS A 242 -14.05 -11.70 11.12
C LYS A 242 -14.98 -12.90 10.94
N SER A 243 -14.66 -13.82 10.02
CA SER A 243 -15.49 -15.01 9.77
C SER A 243 -15.26 -16.14 10.77
N VAL A 244 -14.14 -16.14 11.49
CA VAL A 244 -13.88 -17.08 12.59
C VAL A 244 -14.80 -16.77 13.77
N LYS A 245 -15.41 -17.82 14.34
CA LYS A 245 -16.31 -17.76 15.49
C LYS A 245 -15.88 -18.74 16.58
N GLY A 246 -16.22 -18.44 17.82
CA GLY A 246 -15.91 -19.23 19.01
C GLY A 246 -14.50 -19.04 19.57
N ILE A 247 -13.58 -18.41 18.84
CA ILE A 247 -12.20 -18.11 19.29
C ILE A 247 -11.75 -16.72 18.82
N PRO A 248 -10.87 -16.02 19.57
CA PRO A 248 -10.32 -14.76 19.13
C PRO A 248 -9.33 -14.94 17.97
N SER A 249 -9.17 -13.91 17.13
CA SER A 249 -8.26 -13.92 15.97
C SER A 249 -7.17 -12.87 16.08
N ILE A 250 -5.94 -13.25 15.74
CA ILE A 250 -4.80 -12.35 15.56
C ILE A 250 -4.28 -12.43 14.13
N ILE A 251 -3.99 -11.26 13.56
CA ILE A 251 -3.24 -11.09 12.32
C ILE A 251 -1.83 -10.63 12.68
N ILE A 252 -0.82 -11.45 12.39
CA ILE A 252 0.58 -11.05 12.49
C ILE A 252 0.97 -10.44 11.15
N ALA A 253 0.93 -9.11 11.09
CA ALA A 253 1.27 -8.34 9.91
C ALA A 253 2.75 -8.00 9.96
N ARG A 254 3.54 -8.62 9.09
CA ARG A 254 4.98 -8.36 9.03
C ARG A 254 5.23 -7.10 8.22
N THR A 255 5.80 -6.07 8.84
CA THR A 255 5.93 -4.69 8.34
C THR A 255 7.32 -4.04 8.53
N ILE A 256 7.92 -3.41 7.54
CA ILE A 256 9.13 -2.60 7.70
C ILE A 256 8.80 -1.29 8.43
N LYS A 257 9.47 -1.01 9.55
CA LYS A 257 9.35 0.29 10.25
C LYS A 257 9.85 1.40 9.34
N GLY A 258 9.08 2.48 9.20
CA GLY A 258 9.42 3.59 8.29
C GLY A 258 9.15 3.32 6.79
N LYS A 259 8.36 2.28 6.45
CA LYS A 259 8.03 1.90 5.07
C LYS A 259 7.69 3.09 4.15
N ALA A 260 8.27 3.06 2.94
CA ALA A 260 8.12 4.01 1.83
C ALA A 260 9.09 5.21 1.84
N VAL A 261 9.88 5.40 2.90
CA VAL A 261 10.94 6.42 2.96
C VAL A 261 12.27 5.76 3.27
N GLU A 262 13.19 5.76 2.30
CA GLU A 262 14.36 4.89 2.27
C GLU A 262 15.32 5.04 3.46
N HIS A 263 15.45 6.23 4.03
CA HIS A 263 16.30 6.45 5.21
C HIS A 263 15.60 6.13 6.53
N MET A 264 14.27 6.02 6.53
CA MET A 264 13.46 5.62 7.68
C MET A 264 13.23 4.11 7.73
N GLU A 265 13.23 3.44 6.57
CA GLU A 265 13.06 2.00 6.46
C GLU A 265 14.09 1.23 7.27
N ASP A 266 13.61 0.33 8.13
CA ASP A 266 14.42 -0.61 8.91
C ASP A 266 15.51 0.08 9.75
N ASN A 267 15.16 1.21 10.36
CA ASN A 267 16.09 2.04 11.10
C ASN A 267 15.55 2.43 12.48
N PRO A 268 16.10 1.86 13.58
CA PRO A 268 15.67 2.18 14.95
C PRO A 268 15.70 3.67 15.30
N GLN A 269 16.60 4.46 14.68
CA GLN A 269 16.68 5.91 14.94
C GLN A 269 15.40 6.66 14.58
N TRP A 270 14.58 6.13 13.67
CA TRP A 270 13.32 6.74 13.25
C TRP A 270 12.09 6.27 14.04
N HIS A 271 12.31 5.55 15.15
CA HIS A 271 11.20 5.17 16.02
C HIS A 271 10.47 6.40 16.57
N GLY A 272 11.19 7.38 17.12
CA GLY A 272 10.65 8.60 17.75
C GLY A 272 11.29 9.91 17.29
N LYS A 273 11.99 9.90 16.15
CA LYS A 273 12.65 11.09 15.58
C LYS A 273 11.73 11.77 14.56
N ALA A 274 11.54 13.07 14.72
CA ALA A 274 10.81 13.88 13.74
C ALA A 274 11.69 14.24 12.53
N PRO A 275 11.10 14.30 11.32
CA PRO A 275 11.83 14.75 10.13
C PRO A 275 12.10 16.25 10.20
N ASN A 276 13.32 16.66 9.82
CA ASN A 276 13.68 18.08 9.71
C ASN A 276 12.85 18.75 8.59
N PRO A 277 12.25 19.93 8.84
CA PRO A 277 11.51 20.69 7.83
C PRO A 277 12.21 20.85 6.47
N GLU A 278 13.54 21.00 6.44
CA GLU A 278 14.30 21.15 5.18
C GLU A 278 14.24 19.91 4.27
N LEU A 279 13.99 18.73 4.85
CA LEU A 279 13.93 17.44 4.14
C LEU A 279 12.50 17.07 3.72
N VAL A 280 11.48 17.72 4.28
CA VAL A 280 10.06 17.39 4.01
C VAL A 280 9.73 17.44 2.51
N PRO A 281 10.20 18.42 1.71
CA PRO A 281 9.95 18.41 0.26
C PRO A 281 10.54 17.18 -0.45
N ILE A 282 11.73 16.71 -0.03
CA ILE A 282 12.38 15.53 -0.61
C ILE A 282 11.61 14.26 -0.20
N ILE A 283 11.20 14.15 1.06
CA ILE A 283 10.36 13.05 1.57
C ILE A 283 9.03 13.00 0.80
N ASN A 284 8.38 14.14 0.58
CA ASN A 284 7.13 14.20 -0.18
C ASN A 284 7.32 13.75 -1.62
N GLN A 285 8.42 14.13 -2.28
CA GLN A 285 8.73 13.64 -3.62
C GLN A 285 8.98 12.12 -3.63
N GLU A 286 9.65 11.59 -2.61
CA GLU A 286 9.84 10.15 -2.47
C GLU A 286 8.49 9.42 -2.31
N LEU A 287 7.60 9.94 -1.46
CA LEU A 287 6.24 9.44 -1.29
C LEU A 287 5.41 9.52 -2.59
N ASP A 288 5.54 10.58 -3.38
CA ASP A 288 4.85 10.72 -4.69
C ASP A 288 5.44 9.86 -5.81
N SER A 289 6.52 9.15 -5.51
CA SER A 289 7.27 8.34 -6.46
C SER A 289 7.25 6.85 -6.14
N GLN A 290 6.30 6.41 -5.29
CA GLN A 290 6.01 4.98 -5.12
C GLN A 290 5.50 4.38 -6.44
N PHE A 291 5.85 3.13 -6.68
CA PHE A 291 5.63 2.48 -7.97
C PHE A 291 5.23 1.01 -7.83
N MET A 292 4.75 0.42 -8.92
CA MET A 292 4.25 -0.95 -9.00
C MET A 292 4.79 -1.66 -10.24
N ILE A 293 5.06 -2.96 -10.11
CA ILE A 293 5.45 -3.84 -11.21
C ILE A 293 4.32 -4.85 -11.45
N ALA A 294 3.84 -4.88 -12.70
CA ALA A 294 2.68 -5.66 -13.11
C ALA A 294 3.04 -6.63 -14.25
N PRO A 295 3.34 -7.89 -13.96
CA PRO A 295 3.60 -8.85 -15.03
C PRO A 295 2.32 -9.12 -15.85
N SER A 296 2.44 -9.11 -17.18
CA SER A 296 1.34 -9.47 -18.08
C SER A 296 1.41 -10.96 -18.44
N ILE A 297 0.40 -11.72 -18.02
CA ILE A 297 0.39 -13.19 -18.15
C ILE A 297 0.17 -13.66 -19.59
N ILE A 298 -0.32 -12.80 -20.49
CA ILE A 298 -0.50 -13.16 -21.90
C ILE A 298 0.83 -13.36 -22.63
N ALA A 299 1.94 -12.89 -22.05
CA ALA A 299 3.28 -13.11 -22.58
C ALA A 299 3.89 -14.44 -22.13
N GLY A 300 3.18 -15.21 -21.29
CA GLY A 300 3.60 -16.51 -20.77
C GLY A 300 3.02 -17.70 -21.53
N ASP A 301 2.91 -18.84 -20.85
CA ASP A 301 2.27 -20.03 -21.41
C ASP A 301 0.74 -19.90 -21.35
N MET A 302 0.14 -19.48 -22.48
CA MET A 302 -1.31 -19.37 -22.63
C MET A 302 -2.07 -20.69 -22.45
N THR A 303 -1.38 -21.84 -22.54
CA THR A 303 -2.01 -23.14 -22.26
C THR A 303 -2.08 -23.44 -20.76
N ASN A 304 -1.38 -22.67 -19.91
CA ASN A 304 -1.28 -22.86 -18.47
C ASN A 304 -1.25 -21.53 -17.69
N LEU A 305 -2.31 -20.72 -17.87
CA LEU A 305 -2.46 -19.45 -17.16
C LEU A 305 -2.48 -19.58 -15.64
N GLU A 306 -2.91 -20.73 -15.09
CA GLU A 306 -2.87 -20.97 -13.65
C GLU A 306 -1.44 -20.95 -13.10
N ASN A 307 -0.50 -21.55 -13.86
CA ASN A 307 0.91 -21.50 -13.51
C ASN A 307 1.48 -20.08 -13.66
N GLU A 308 1.04 -19.32 -14.67
CA GLU A 308 1.46 -17.92 -14.81
C GLU A 308 1.02 -17.04 -13.65
N VAL A 309 -0.21 -17.22 -13.15
CA VAL A 309 -0.70 -16.55 -11.94
C VAL A 309 0.15 -16.92 -10.72
N LYS A 310 0.48 -18.20 -10.53
CA LYS A 310 1.36 -18.65 -9.43
C LYS A 310 2.76 -18.05 -9.54
N ARG A 311 3.33 -17.98 -10.75
CA ARG A 311 4.63 -17.35 -11.00
C ARG A 311 4.64 -15.87 -10.67
N CYS A 312 3.54 -15.15 -10.93
CA CYS A 312 3.38 -13.75 -10.50
C CYS A 312 3.34 -13.61 -8.98
N ASP A 313 2.63 -14.51 -8.30
CA ASP A 313 2.49 -14.52 -6.84
C ASP A 313 3.83 -14.81 -6.14
N ASP A 314 4.48 -15.91 -6.51
CA ASP A 314 5.83 -16.27 -6.05
C ASP A 314 6.86 -15.19 -6.43
N GLY A 315 6.63 -14.50 -7.55
CA GLY A 315 7.39 -13.35 -8.03
C GLY A 315 7.24 -12.09 -7.19
N ARG A 316 6.23 -12.04 -6.32
CA ARG A 316 5.80 -10.86 -5.55
C ARG A 316 5.45 -9.67 -6.44
N ALA A 317 4.71 -9.94 -7.52
CA ALA A 317 4.07 -8.91 -8.34
C ALA A 317 3.21 -7.98 -7.48
N ASP A 318 3.08 -6.71 -7.87
CA ASP A 318 2.20 -5.76 -7.18
C ASP A 318 0.73 -5.96 -7.59
N TYR A 319 0.49 -6.24 -8.87
CA TYR A 319 -0.76 -6.77 -9.41
C TYR A 319 -0.48 -7.57 -10.68
N ILE A 320 -1.47 -8.32 -11.16
CA ILE A 320 -1.36 -9.14 -12.37
C ILE A 320 -2.12 -8.45 -13.49
N HIS A 321 -1.41 -8.14 -14.58
CA HIS A 321 -1.98 -7.47 -15.74
C HIS A 321 -2.60 -8.50 -16.69
N LEU A 322 -3.86 -8.26 -17.07
CA LEU A 322 -4.71 -9.16 -17.83
C LEU A 322 -5.18 -8.49 -19.12
N ASP A 323 -4.44 -8.70 -20.21
CA ASP A 323 -4.78 -8.19 -21.52
C ASP A 323 -5.90 -9.01 -22.17
N VAL A 324 -7.11 -8.45 -22.20
CA VAL A 324 -8.31 -9.05 -22.80
C VAL A 324 -8.54 -8.48 -24.19
N MET A 325 -8.54 -9.34 -25.19
CA MET A 325 -8.67 -8.97 -26.60
C MET A 325 -9.81 -9.75 -27.26
N ASP A 326 -10.66 -9.08 -28.04
CA ASP A 326 -11.89 -9.68 -28.61
C ASP A 326 -11.81 -10.03 -30.10
N GLY A 327 -10.67 -9.80 -30.76
CA GLY A 327 -10.54 -9.99 -32.21
C GLY A 327 -11.27 -8.95 -33.07
N LYS A 328 -11.90 -7.92 -32.48
CA LYS A 328 -12.66 -6.88 -33.19
C LYS A 328 -12.02 -5.50 -33.03
N PHE A 329 -11.73 -5.08 -31.80
CA PHE A 329 -11.00 -3.82 -31.57
C PHE A 329 -9.52 -3.98 -31.96
N VAL A 330 -8.94 -5.13 -31.59
CA VAL A 330 -7.60 -5.56 -31.98
C VAL A 330 -7.71 -6.89 -32.73
N PRO A 331 -6.76 -7.25 -33.63
CA PRO A 331 -6.91 -8.42 -34.50
C PRO A 331 -6.81 -9.77 -33.79
N ASN A 332 -6.22 -9.81 -32.58
CA ASN A 332 -6.03 -11.04 -31.83
C ASN A 332 -7.12 -11.22 -30.76
N THR A 333 -7.32 -12.46 -30.33
CA THR A 333 -8.21 -12.83 -29.22
C THR A 333 -7.38 -13.49 -28.13
N THR A 334 -7.66 -13.15 -26.87
CA THR A 334 -7.02 -13.76 -25.70
C THR A 334 -8.06 -14.56 -24.88
N PHE A 335 -8.13 -14.35 -23.57
CA PHE A 335 -9.13 -14.93 -22.69
C PHE A 335 -10.19 -13.89 -22.30
N ASP A 336 -11.23 -14.30 -21.60
CA ASP A 336 -12.34 -13.43 -21.18
C ASP A 336 -12.62 -13.51 -19.66
N HIS A 337 -13.68 -12.82 -19.24
CA HIS A 337 -14.19 -12.82 -17.86
C HIS A 337 -14.42 -14.23 -17.26
N THR A 338 -14.76 -15.24 -18.06
CA THR A 338 -14.93 -16.62 -17.57
C THR A 338 -13.61 -17.17 -17.06
N LYS A 339 -12.54 -16.99 -17.85
CA LYS A 339 -11.19 -17.41 -17.44
C LYS A 339 -10.69 -16.61 -16.25
N ILE A 340 -10.94 -15.30 -16.21
CA ILE A 340 -10.56 -14.45 -15.06
C ILE A 340 -11.21 -14.97 -13.78
N LYS A 341 -12.50 -15.33 -13.83
CA LYS A 341 -13.23 -15.89 -12.68
C LYS A 341 -12.63 -17.21 -12.19
N GLU A 342 -12.18 -18.08 -13.09
CA GLU A 342 -11.48 -19.32 -12.74
C GLU A 342 -10.14 -19.02 -12.03
N LEU A 343 -9.36 -18.09 -12.59
CA LEU A 343 -8.04 -17.71 -12.07
C LEU A 343 -8.11 -16.96 -10.72
N ARG A 344 -9.21 -16.23 -10.46
CA ARG A 344 -9.38 -15.41 -9.26
C ARG A 344 -9.19 -16.18 -7.96
N SER A 345 -9.56 -17.46 -7.95
CA SER A 345 -9.44 -18.33 -6.77
C SER A 345 -8.00 -18.70 -6.40
N LEU A 346 -7.04 -18.48 -7.30
CA LEU A 346 -5.64 -18.91 -7.13
C LEU A 346 -4.79 -17.93 -6.33
N THR A 347 -5.20 -16.67 -6.24
CA THR A 347 -4.42 -15.62 -5.57
C THR A 347 -5.34 -14.52 -5.06
N VAL A 348 -4.84 -13.73 -4.11
CA VAL A 348 -5.47 -12.46 -3.68
C VAL A 348 -4.82 -11.24 -4.34
N ILE A 349 -3.72 -11.42 -5.08
CA ILE A 349 -3.05 -10.32 -5.82
C ILE A 349 -4.05 -9.62 -6.73
N PRO A 350 -4.08 -8.27 -6.78
CA PRO A 350 -5.06 -7.57 -7.57
C PRO A 350 -4.99 -7.96 -9.06
N PHE A 351 -6.15 -8.08 -9.69
CA PHE A 351 -6.26 -8.26 -11.13
C PHE A 351 -6.51 -6.92 -11.80
N ASP A 352 -5.59 -6.53 -12.68
CA ASP A 352 -5.69 -5.37 -13.56
C ASP A 352 -6.14 -5.82 -14.95
N THR A 353 -7.44 -5.67 -15.21
CA THR A 353 -8.06 -6.12 -16.44
C THR A 353 -8.06 -5.00 -17.47
N HIS A 354 -7.18 -5.14 -18.45
CA HIS A 354 -7.03 -4.21 -19.56
C HIS A 354 -7.87 -4.69 -20.76
N LEU A 355 -8.97 -3.98 -21.03
CA LEU A 355 -9.97 -4.34 -22.03
C LEU A 355 -9.67 -3.69 -23.38
N MET A 356 -9.05 -4.46 -24.28
CA MET A 356 -8.91 -4.18 -25.70
C MET A 356 -10.08 -4.81 -26.48
N ILE A 357 -11.30 -4.36 -26.20
CA ILE A 357 -12.54 -4.94 -26.76
C ILE A 357 -13.45 -3.86 -27.37
N ASN A 358 -14.29 -4.23 -28.32
CA ASN A 358 -15.32 -3.35 -28.87
C ASN A 358 -16.56 -3.31 -27.96
N GLU A 359 -17.22 -2.15 -27.88
CA GLU A 359 -18.41 -1.92 -27.02
C GLU A 359 -18.24 -2.38 -25.55
N PRO A 360 -17.19 -1.93 -24.82
CA PRO A 360 -16.86 -2.46 -23.50
C PRO A 360 -17.97 -2.28 -22.46
N VAL A 361 -18.79 -1.23 -22.59
CA VAL A 361 -19.93 -0.94 -21.69
C VAL A 361 -20.87 -2.13 -21.49
N LYS A 362 -21.05 -2.96 -22.53
CA LYS A 362 -21.93 -4.15 -22.47
C LYS A 362 -21.37 -5.29 -21.62
N GLN A 363 -20.08 -5.26 -21.29
CA GLN A 363 -19.37 -6.37 -20.66
C GLN A 363 -18.76 -6.03 -19.30
N ILE A 364 -18.70 -4.76 -18.89
CA ILE A 364 -18.04 -4.34 -17.64
C ILE A 364 -18.53 -5.13 -16.43
N GLN A 365 -19.84 -5.33 -16.29
CA GLN A 365 -20.39 -6.09 -15.16
C GLN A 365 -19.82 -7.50 -15.09
N ASN A 366 -19.60 -8.15 -16.22
CA ASN A 366 -19.03 -9.51 -16.25
C ASN A 366 -17.59 -9.53 -15.72
N TYR A 367 -16.80 -8.49 -15.99
CA TYR A 367 -15.41 -8.39 -15.50
C TYR A 367 -15.36 -8.01 -14.01
N ILE A 368 -16.31 -7.21 -13.53
CA ILE A 368 -16.50 -6.96 -12.09
C ILE A 368 -16.85 -8.28 -11.38
N ASP A 369 -17.85 -9.01 -11.88
CA ASP A 369 -18.33 -10.27 -11.30
C ASP A 369 -17.28 -11.40 -11.36
N ALA A 370 -16.35 -11.31 -12.31
CA ALA A 370 -15.20 -12.20 -12.41
C ALA A 370 -14.12 -11.94 -11.34
N GLY A 371 -14.19 -10.80 -10.64
CA GLY A 371 -13.24 -10.44 -9.58
C GLY A 371 -12.06 -9.58 -10.05
N SER A 372 -12.26 -8.75 -11.08
CA SER A 372 -11.30 -7.71 -11.44
C SER A 372 -11.27 -6.61 -10.37
N ASP A 373 -10.08 -6.23 -9.93
CA ASP A 373 -9.89 -5.16 -8.93
C ASP A 373 -9.71 -3.79 -9.61
N ILE A 374 -9.11 -3.79 -10.81
CA ILE A 374 -8.93 -2.64 -11.68
C ILE A 374 -9.45 -3.03 -13.06
N VAL A 375 -10.22 -2.14 -13.68
CA VAL A 375 -10.68 -2.32 -15.07
C VAL A 375 -10.32 -1.07 -15.87
N THR A 376 -9.56 -1.28 -16.94
CA THR A 376 -9.15 -0.22 -17.86
C THR A 376 -9.76 -0.45 -19.24
N VAL A 377 -10.41 0.58 -19.79
CA VAL A 377 -10.97 0.56 -21.16
C VAL A 377 -10.27 1.55 -22.07
N HIS A 378 -10.24 1.26 -23.36
CA HIS A 378 -9.67 2.16 -24.37
C HIS A 378 -10.58 3.35 -24.67
N ALA A 379 -10.00 4.55 -24.70
CA ALA A 379 -10.68 5.77 -25.11
C ALA A 379 -11.19 5.71 -26.56
N GLU A 380 -10.52 4.92 -27.42
CA GLU A 380 -10.83 4.78 -28.85
C GLU A 380 -12.16 4.06 -29.14
N VAL A 381 -12.68 3.31 -28.18
CA VAL A 381 -13.94 2.54 -28.28
C VAL A 381 -15.02 3.09 -27.35
N CYS A 382 -14.78 4.26 -26.77
CA CYS A 382 -15.67 4.94 -25.85
C CYS A 382 -16.00 6.36 -26.33
N ASP A 383 -17.13 6.85 -25.84
CA ASP A 383 -17.53 8.25 -25.88
C ASP A 383 -17.94 8.71 -24.47
N GLU A 384 -18.36 9.97 -24.36
CA GLU A 384 -18.75 10.55 -23.06
C GLU A 384 -19.85 9.75 -22.34
N SER A 385 -20.82 9.22 -23.11
CA SER A 385 -21.98 8.53 -22.56
C SER A 385 -21.63 7.12 -22.10
N SER A 386 -21.00 6.36 -22.99
CA SER A 386 -20.58 4.98 -22.70
C SER A 386 -19.55 4.92 -21.58
N PHE A 387 -18.55 5.82 -21.56
CA PHE A 387 -17.60 5.87 -20.46
C PHE A 387 -18.24 6.34 -19.15
N GLY A 388 -19.24 7.23 -19.19
CA GLY A 388 -20.01 7.62 -18.01
C GLY A 388 -20.72 6.45 -17.34
N GLU A 389 -21.34 5.56 -18.11
CA GLU A 389 -21.97 4.34 -17.59
C GLU A 389 -20.93 3.36 -17.01
N ILE A 390 -19.81 3.15 -17.72
CA ILE A 390 -18.69 2.33 -17.23
C ILE A 390 -18.16 2.87 -15.90
N HIS A 391 -17.97 4.18 -15.81
CA HIS A 391 -17.49 4.88 -14.62
C HIS A 391 -18.40 4.66 -13.42
N ASP A 392 -19.71 4.86 -13.58
CA ASP A 392 -20.70 4.68 -12.51
C ASP A 392 -20.79 3.21 -12.04
N LEU A 393 -20.70 2.25 -12.98
CA LEU A 393 -20.67 0.82 -12.66
C LEU A 393 -19.43 0.44 -11.85
N LEU A 394 -18.24 0.86 -12.27
CA LEU A 394 -17.00 0.56 -11.57
C LEU A 394 -16.99 1.21 -10.17
N LYS A 395 -17.40 2.48 -10.09
CA LYS A 395 -17.46 3.24 -8.84
C LYS A 395 -18.42 2.62 -7.83
N SER A 396 -19.63 2.26 -8.25
CA SER A 396 -20.64 1.66 -7.37
C SER A 396 -20.24 0.27 -6.85
N ASN A 397 -19.44 -0.47 -7.62
CA ASN A 397 -18.90 -1.77 -7.23
C ASN A 397 -17.54 -1.70 -6.52
N LYS A 398 -17.01 -0.49 -6.28
CA LYS A 398 -15.69 -0.26 -5.67
C LYS A 398 -14.54 -0.91 -6.45
N THR A 399 -14.66 -0.99 -7.77
CA THR A 399 -13.61 -1.42 -8.69
C THR A 399 -12.89 -0.18 -9.22
N SER A 400 -11.56 -0.24 -9.30
CA SER A 400 -10.77 0.91 -9.74
C SER A 400 -10.97 1.22 -11.22
N ILE A 401 -10.96 2.52 -11.53
CA ILE A 401 -11.38 3.06 -12.83
C ILE A 401 -10.15 3.44 -13.67
N GLY A 402 -9.97 2.75 -14.80
CA GLY A 402 -8.87 3.00 -15.73
C GLY A 402 -9.33 3.49 -17.11
N LEU A 403 -8.50 4.32 -17.74
CA LEU A 403 -8.63 4.71 -19.15
C LEU A 403 -7.30 4.49 -19.90
N ALA A 404 -7.34 3.80 -21.03
CA ALA A 404 -6.18 3.58 -21.90
C ALA A 404 -6.22 4.47 -23.14
N ILE A 405 -5.04 4.84 -23.64
CA ILE A 405 -4.86 5.52 -24.93
C ILE A 405 -3.77 4.84 -25.77
N ASN A 406 -4.05 4.63 -27.05
CA ASN A 406 -3.10 4.12 -28.04
C ASN A 406 -1.94 5.09 -28.26
N PRO A 407 -0.80 4.66 -28.82
CA PRO A 407 0.38 5.52 -29.00
C PRO A 407 0.07 6.85 -29.71
N ASP A 408 -0.74 6.82 -30.77
CA ASP A 408 -1.08 8.00 -31.58
C ASP A 408 -2.31 8.78 -31.09
N THR A 409 -2.98 8.31 -30.03
CA THR A 409 -4.19 8.94 -29.50
C THR A 409 -3.87 9.94 -28.38
N SER A 410 -4.32 11.19 -28.51
CA SER A 410 -4.38 12.14 -27.41
C SER A 410 -5.60 11.89 -26.54
N LEU A 411 -5.58 12.33 -25.27
CA LEU A 411 -6.77 12.27 -24.43
C LEU A 411 -7.93 13.02 -25.11
N PRO A 412 -9.08 12.38 -25.32
CA PRO A 412 -10.22 13.04 -25.96
C PRO A 412 -10.85 14.07 -25.02
N ASP A 413 -11.43 15.14 -25.57
CA ASP A 413 -12.00 16.23 -24.77
C ASP A 413 -13.06 15.78 -23.77
N TRP A 414 -13.88 14.79 -24.15
CA TRP A 414 -14.91 14.22 -23.27
C TRP A 414 -14.33 13.61 -21.98
N SER A 415 -13.07 13.17 -22.00
CA SER A 415 -12.44 12.52 -20.84
C SER A 415 -12.14 13.49 -19.70
N LYS A 416 -12.00 14.80 -20.00
CA LYS A 416 -11.59 15.84 -19.05
C LYS A 416 -12.44 15.87 -17.77
N LYS A 417 -13.75 15.67 -17.90
CA LYS A 417 -14.67 15.67 -16.75
C LYS A 417 -14.48 14.47 -15.81
N PHE A 418 -13.82 13.41 -16.27
CA PHE A 418 -13.58 12.20 -15.48
C PHE A 418 -12.18 12.14 -14.88
N ILE A 419 -11.21 12.93 -15.38
CA ILE A 419 -9.79 12.84 -15.02
C ILE A 419 -9.56 12.80 -13.50
N SER A 420 -10.21 13.68 -12.73
CA SER A 420 -10.02 13.76 -11.27
C SER A 420 -10.49 12.50 -10.51
N SER A 421 -11.31 11.67 -11.15
CA SER A 421 -11.85 10.43 -10.60
C SER A 421 -11.23 9.16 -11.18
N LEU A 422 -10.30 9.29 -12.13
CA LEU A 422 -9.56 8.14 -12.67
C LEU A 422 -8.53 7.66 -11.63
N ASP A 423 -8.40 6.34 -11.53
CA ASP A 423 -7.38 5.69 -10.71
C ASP A 423 -6.13 5.35 -11.51
N GLN A 424 -6.32 5.01 -12.79
CA GLN A 424 -5.24 4.59 -13.68
C GLN A 424 -5.42 5.20 -15.07
N ILE A 425 -4.30 5.56 -15.69
CA ILE A 425 -4.24 5.84 -17.13
C ILE A 425 -3.15 4.97 -17.74
N ILE A 426 -3.52 4.13 -18.70
CA ILE A 426 -2.55 3.35 -19.46
C ILE A 426 -2.12 4.17 -20.67
N VAL A 427 -0.82 4.38 -20.78
CA VAL A 427 -0.21 4.92 -21.99
C VAL A 427 0.41 3.76 -22.75
N MET A 428 -0.25 3.38 -23.85
CA MET A 428 0.28 2.35 -24.73
C MET A 428 1.58 2.84 -25.37
N SER A 429 2.63 2.06 -25.21
CA SER A 429 3.96 2.26 -25.80
C SER A 429 4.26 1.27 -26.92
N VAL A 430 3.26 0.49 -27.33
CA VAL A 430 3.20 -0.32 -28.56
C VAL A 430 1.79 -0.22 -29.14
N VAL A 431 1.61 -0.60 -30.42
CA VAL A 431 0.26 -0.72 -30.97
C VAL A 431 -0.45 -1.89 -30.27
N PRO A 432 -1.66 -1.72 -29.70
CA PRO A 432 -2.34 -2.79 -29.00
C PRO A 432 -2.63 -3.98 -29.93
N GLY A 433 -2.72 -5.17 -29.34
CA GLY A 433 -3.12 -6.37 -30.08
C GLY A 433 -1.99 -7.30 -30.55
N LYS A 434 -0.71 -7.03 -30.25
CA LYS A 434 0.37 -8.00 -30.53
C LYS A 434 1.45 -7.98 -29.44
N SER A 435 1.79 -9.14 -28.90
CA SER A 435 2.84 -9.29 -27.90
C SER A 435 4.26 -9.25 -28.52
N GLY A 436 5.27 -8.88 -27.73
CA GLY A 436 6.68 -8.88 -28.14
C GLY A 436 7.12 -7.72 -29.04
N GLN A 437 6.32 -6.66 -29.17
CA GLN A 437 6.71 -5.45 -29.89
C GLN A 437 7.76 -4.63 -29.13
N LYS A 438 8.55 -3.85 -29.88
CA LYS A 438 9.52 -2.91 -29.29
C LYS A 438 8.81 -1.64 -28.83
N TYR A 439 9.31 -1.08 -27.72
CA TYR A 439 8.88 0.21 -27.19
C TYR A 439 8.95 1.31 -28.26
N ILE A 440 7.92 2.15 -28.34
CA ILE A 440 7.85 3.33 -29.20
C ILE A 440 8.47 4.52 -28.44
N GLU A 441 9.67 4.94 -28.83
CA GLU A 441 10.45 6.00 -28.14
C GLU A 441 9.67 7.33 -27.97
N ASN A 442 8.82 7.69 -28.94
CA ASN A 442 8.01 8.91 -28.87
C ASN A 442 7.00 8.90 -27.69
N THR A 443 6.72 7.74 -27.11
CA THR A 443 5.84 7.63 -25.94
C THR A 443 6.44 8.27 -24.69
N HIS A 444 7.77 8.44 -24.62
CA HIS A 444 8.44 9.19 -23.55
C HIS A 444 7.97 10.65 -23.50
N GLU A 445 8.02 11.35 -24.64
CA GLU A 445 7.57 12.74 -24.74
C GLU A 445 6.05 12.87 -24.50
N LYS A 446 5.28 11.93 -25.06
CA LYS A 446 3.83 11.85 -24.83
C LYS A 446 3.49 11.77 -23.34
N THR A 447 4.17 10.89 -22.60
CA THR A 447 3.90 10.69 -21.17
C THR A 447 4.18 11.96 -20.35
N LYS A 448 5.28 12.67 -20.66
CA LYS A 448 5.60 13.96 -20.02
C LYS A 448 4.53 15.00 -20.28
N ASN A 449 4.11 15.16 -21.54
CA ASN A 449 3.09 16.14 -21.94
C ASN A 449 1.73 15.81 -21.32
N LEU A 450 1.37 14.52 -21.31
CA LEU A 450 0.15 14.02 -20.70
C LEU A 450 0.10 14.34 -19.20
N MET A 451 1.20 14.13 -18.47
CA MET A 451 1.26 14.40 -17.04
C MET A 451 0.96 15.87 -16.70
N VAL A 452 1.37 16.82 -17.52
CA VAL A 452 1.02 18.25 -17.33
C VAL A 452 -0.50 18.42 -17.41
N ASN A 453 -1.11 17.93 -18.48
CA ASN A 453 -2.55 18.03 -18.69
C ASN A 453 -3.36 17.33 -17.58
N LEU A 454 -2.91 16.16 -17.13
CA LEU A 454 -3.56 15.41 -16.06
C LEU A 454 -3.54 16.17 -14.73
N LYS A 455 -2.39 16.76 -14.36
CA LYS A 455 -2.27 17.58 -13.15
C LYS A 455 -3.20 18.80 -13.18
N GLU A 456 -3.28 19.50 -14.32
CA GLU A 456 -4.17 20.65 -14.49
C GLU A 456 -5.65 20.28 -14.31
N ASN A 457 -6.02 19.03 -14.60
CA ASN A 457 -7.37 18.50 -14.45
C ASN A 457 -7.58 17.69 -13.15
N GLY A 458 -6.68 17.83 -12.17
CA GLY A 458 -6.85 17.25 -10.83
C GLY A 458 -6.64 15.74 -10.74
N PHE A 459 -5.92 15.13 -11.69
CA PHE A 459 -5.57 13.71 -11.63
C PHE A 459 -4.68 13.41 -10.43
N THR A 460 -5.05 12.37 -9.67
CA THR A 460 -4.28 11.86 -8.52
C THR A 460 -3.99 10.36 -8.64
N GLY A 461 -4.33 9.75 -9.78
CA GLY A 461 -4.11 8.34 -10.07
C GLY A 461 -2.68 8.03 -10.54
N TYR A 462 -2.52 6.85 -11.13
CA TYR A 462 -1.24 6.33 -11.60
C TYR A 462 -1.21 6.27 -13.14
N ILE A 463 -0.10 6.71 -13.72
CA ILE A 463 0.18 6.44 -15.14
C ILE A 463 0.87 5.08 -15.22
N GLU A 464 0.30 4.17 -15.99
CA GLU A 464 0.86 2.87 -16.31
C GLU A 464 1.50 2.89 -17.70
N ALA A 465 2.74 2.43 -17.78
CA ALA A 465 3.43 2.18 -19.03
C ALA A 465 3.22 0.72 -19.44
N ASP A 466 2.51 0.52 -20.56
CA ASP A 466 2.24 -0.80 -21.13
C ASP A 466 2.78 -0.92 -22.57
N GLY A 467 3.46 -2.03 -22.86
CA GLY A 467 4.06 -2.33 -24.16
C GLY A 467 5.58 -2.19 -24.22
N GLY A 468 6.32 -3.30 -24.27
CA GLY A 468 7.77 -3.25 -24.53
C GLY A 468 8.59 -2.60 -23.42
N VAL A 469 8.07 -2.51 -22.18
CA VAL A 469 8.83 -2.08 -21.01
C VAL A 469 9.84 -3.17 -20.62
N THR A 470 11.09 -2.76 -20.45
CA THR A 470 12.26 -3.62 -20.17
C THR A 470 13.17 -2.97 -19.13
N LEU A 471 14.22 -3.66 -18.70
CA LEU A 471 15.25 -3.08 -17.83
C LEU A 471 15.96 -1.86 -18.46
N ASP A 472 16.02 -1.80 -19.79
CA ASP A 472 16.73 -0.73 -20.50
C ASP A 472 15.96 0.60 -20.47
N ASN A 473 14.62 0.56 -20.52
CA ASN A 473 13.78 1.76 -20.65
C ASN A 473 12.91 2.08 -19.42
N ILE A 474 12.73 1.16 -18.46
CA ILE A 474 11.87 1.38 -17.29
C ILE A 474 12.31 2.59 -16.46
N GLY A 475 13.62 2.82 -16.37
CA GLY A 475 14.18 3.99 -15.69
C GLY A 475 13.72 5.29 -16.34
N GLN A 476 13.69 5.36 -17.67
CA GLN A 476 13.19 6.53 -18.39
C GLN A 476 11.68 6.68 -18.25
N CYS A 477 10.92 5.58 -18.39
CA CYS A 477 9.46 5.59 -18.18
C CYS A 477 9.09 6.16 -16.80
N PHE A 478 9.82 5.79 -15.75
CA PHE A 478 9.63 6.35 -14.41
C PHE A 478 9.93 7.84 -14.32
N ALA A 479 11.03 8.28 -14.95
CA ALA A 479 11.41 9.69 -15.00
C ALA A 479 10.38 10.56 -15.74
N ASP A 480 9.67 9.98 -16.71
CA ASP A 480 8.64 10.68 -17.49
C ASP A 480 7.32 10.86 -16.73
N GLY A 481 7.11 10.10 -15.65
CA GLY A 481 5.93 10.20 -14.79
C GLY A 481 5.18 8.89 -14.57
N ALA A 482 5.54 7.80 -15.27
CA ALA A 482 4.92 6.50 -15.02
C ALA A 482 5.23 5.99 -13.61
N ARG A 483 4.25 5.31 -13.01
CA ARG A 483 4.33 4.73 -11.66
C ARG A 483 3.89 3.27 -11.62
N ALA A 484 3.37 2.76 -12.73
CA ALA A 484 3.02 1.38 -12.94
C ALA A 484 3.71 0.89 -14.22
N PHE A 485 4.26 -0.32 -14.19
CA PHE A 485 5.09 -0.85 -15.28
C PHE A 485 4.66 -2.26 -15.64
N VAL A 486 4.09 -2.42 -16.83
CA VAL A 486 3.65 -3.72 -17.34
C VAL A 486 4.84 -4.46 -17.94
N GLY A 487 5.18 -5.61 -17.34
CA GLY A 487 6.24 -6.49 -17.82
C GLY A 487 5.68 -7.72 -18.52
N GLY A 488 5.62 -7.69 -19.86
CA GLY A 488 5.26 -8.86 -20.67
C GLY A 488 6.39 -9.88 -20.77
N SER A 489 6.90 -10.14 -21.98
CA SER A 489 7.97 -11.13 -22.20
C SER A 489 9.28 -10.80 -21.47
N ALA A 490 9.48 -9.53 -21.10
CA ALA A 490 10.60 -9.10 -20.27
C ALA A 490 10.57 -9.70 -18.86
N ILE A 491 9.40 -9.99 -18.29
CA ILE A 491 9.24 -10.60 -16.96
C ILE A 491 8.74 -12.04 -17.09
N ILE A 492 7.53 -12.22 -17.61
CA ILE A 492 6.86 -13.54 -17.67
C ILE A 492 7.53 -14.48 -18.68
N GLY A 493 8.19 -13.93 -19.69
CA GLY A 493 9.00 -14.74 -20.61
C GLY A 493 10.27 -15.34 -19.98
N GLN A 494 10.62 -14.95 -18.75
CA GLN A 494 11.83 -15.40 -18.05
C GLN A 494 11.52 -16.50 -17.03
N THR A 495 12.42 -17.47 -16.89
CA THR A 495 12.23 -18.60 -15.95
C THR A 495 12.09 -18.12 -14.50
N ASP A 496 12.91 -17.16 -14.07
CA ASP A 496 12.90 -16.60 -12.71
C ASP A 496 12.20 -15.23 -12.68
N VAL A 497 10.87 -15.27 -12.63
CA VAL A 497 10.00 -14.07 -12.56
C VAL A 497 10.34 -13.21 -11.34
N ARG A 498 10.65 -13.82 -10.20
CA ARG A 498 10.98 -13.13 -8.95
C ARG A 498 12.27 -12.32 -9.08
N LEU A 499 13.31 -12.91 -9.65
CA LEU A 499 14.57 -12.23 -9.91
C LEU A 499 14.35 -11.02 -10.81
N VAL A 500 13.59 -11.18 -11.89
CA VAL A 500 13.39 -10.09 -12.86
C VAL A 500 12.57 -8.95 -12.27
N ILE A 501 11.48 -9.23 -11.54
CA ILE A 501 10.72 -8.19 -10.82
C ILE A 501 11.64 -7.42 -9.86
N ARG A 502 12.56 -8.13 -9.18
CA ARG A 502 13.56 -7.48 -8.31
C ARG A 502 14.50 -6.56 -9.09
N GLU A 503 14.98 -6.96 -10.27
CA GLU A 503 15.84 -6.11 -11.09
C GLU A 503 15.08 -4.89 -11.67
N PHE A 504 13.80 -5.06 -12.07
CA PHE A 504 12.93 -3.95 -12.44
C PHE A 504 12.81 -2.92 -11.31
N ARG A 505 12.53 -3.39 -10.08
CA ARG A 505 12.47 -2.53 -8.90
C ARG A 505 13.79 -1.80 -8.65
N LYS A 506 14.93 -2.48 -8.75
CA LYS A 506 16.26 -1.86 -8.58
C LYS A 506 16.50 -0.74 -9.59
N GLN A 507 16.15 -0.96 -10.86
CA GLN A 507 16.36 0.04 -11.90
C GLN A 507 15.51 1.30 -11.66
N VAL A 508 14.23 1.13 -11.27
CA VAL A 508 13.36 2.24 -10.88
C VAL A 508 13.92 2.97 -9.66
N LEU A 509 14.36 2.24 -8.63
CA LEU A 509 14.95 2.82 -7.42
C LEU A 509 16.20 3.65 -7.74
N ARG A 510 17.07 3.18 -8.64
CA ARG A 510 18.25 3.95 -9.09
C ARG A 510 17.82 5.27 -9.73
N THR A 511 16.82 5.28 -10.60
CA THR A 511 16.29 6.52 -11.18
C THR A 511 15.67 7.42 -10.11
N ARG A 512 14.86 6.87 -9.20
CA ARG A 512 14.26 7.64 -8.10
C ARG A 512 15.32 8.36 -7.27
N ARG A 513 16.39 7.66 -6.89
CA ARG A 513 17.51 8.23 -6.12
C ARG A 513 18.19 9.37 -6.86
N LYS A 514 18.39 9.26 -8.19
CA LYS A 514 18.90 10.36 -9.02
C LYS A 514 18.00 11.60 -8.92
N LEU A 515 16.68 11.42 -9.07
CA LEU A 515 15.70 12.51 -9.00
C LEU A 515 15.65 13.15 -7.59
N LEU A 516 15.76 12.36 -6.53
CA LEU A 516 15.78 12.86 -5.15
C LEU A 516 17.06 13.63 -4.83
N ILE A 517 18.21 13.18 -5.33
CA ILE A 517 19.49 13.90 -5.18
C ILE A 517 19.44 15.23 -5.95
N GLN A 518 18.93 15.23 -7.18
CA GLN A 518 18.70 16.46 -7.94
C GLN A 518 17.76 17.41 -7.19
N LYS A 519 16.68 16.89 -6.59
CA LYS A 519 15.77 17.69 -5.77
C LYS A 519 16.47 18.30 -4.56
N ALA A 520 17.29 17.53 -3.86
CA ALA A 520 18.05 18.03 -2.72
C ALA A 520 19.00 19.16 -3.15
N ASN A 521 19.68 18.98 -4.29
CA ASN A 521 20.54 20.01 -4.86
C ASN A 521 19.77 21.27 -5.27
N GLU A 522 18.60 21.14 -5.89
CA GLU A 522 17.73 22.28 -6.24
C GLU A 522 17.30 23.11 -5.02
N LEU A 523 17.06 22.44 -3.89
CA LEU A 523 16.53 23.07 -2.67
C LEU A 523 17.62 23.69 -1.78
N GLY A 524 18.81 23.09 -1.72
CA GLY A 524 19.84 23.49 -0.77
C GLY A 524 21.28 23.18 -1.20
N GLY A 525 21.50 22.94 -2.49
CA GLY A 525 22.82 22.63 -3.05
C GLY A 525 23.42 21.34 -2.49
N THR A 526 24.73 21.20 -2.66
CA THR A 526 25.50 20.03 -2.23
C THR A 526 25.46 19.79 -0.73
N GLU A 527 25.28 20.84 0.08
CA GLU A 527 25.12 20.69 1.53
C GLU A 527 23.87 19.87 1.87
N LEU A 528 22.72 20.17 1.25
CA LEU A 528 21.49 19.42 1.49
C LEU A 528 21.54 18.01 0.90
N VAL A 529 22.24 17.82 -0.22
CA VAL A 529 22.52 16.47 -0.77
C VAL A 529 23.26 15.63 0.27
N ASN A 530 24.35 16.14 0.83
CA ASN A 530 25.15 15.43 1.83
C ASN A 530 24.35 15.15 3.11
N LYS A 531 23.59 16.14 3.60
CA LYS A 531 22.68 15.95 4.74
C LYS A 531 21.66 14.84 4.50
N TRP A 532 21.05 14.76 3.32
CA TRP A 532 20.07 13.73 3.00
C TRP A 532 20.71 12.34 2.87
N ILE A 533 21.88 12.24 2.23
CA ILE A 533 22.65 10.99 2.14
C ILE A 533 23.02 10.48 3.53
N ASP A 534 23.44 11.36 4.44
CA ASP A 534 23.87 11.01 5.80
C ASP A 534 22.75 10.45 6.69
N LEU A 535 21.47 10.60 6.32
CA LEU A 535 20.36 9.95 7.02
C LEU A 535 20.33 8.43 6.83
N HIS A 536 21.03 7.90 5.81
CA HIS A 536 21.08 6.48 5.51
C HIS A 536 22.21 5.84 6.32
N VAL A 537 21.85 5.25 7.47
CA VAL A 537 22.78 4.93 8.57
C VAL A 537 23.65 3.69 8.31
N LEU A 538 23.39 2.89 7.26
CA LEU A 538 24.05 1.59 7.08
C LEU A 538 24.47 1.29 5.62
N GLY A 539 25.75 0.91 5.46
CA GLY A 539 26.25 0.00 4.43
C GLY A 539 26.08 0.41 2.96
N LYS A 540 25.88 -0.60 2.10
CA LYS A 540 25.85 -0.52 0.63
C LYS A 540 24.92 0.56 0.07
N LYS A 541 23.86 0.91 0.80
CA LYS A 541 22.87 1.90 0.36
C LYS A 541 23.42 3.32 0.38
N LYS A 542 24.14 3.69 1.45
CA LYS A 542 24.80 4.99 1.54
C LYS A 542 25.87 5.12 0.45
N ASP A 543 26.67 4.07 0.27
CA ASP A 543 27.70 4.02 -0.77
C ASP A 543 27.13 4.20 -2.18
N GLU A 544 26.00 3.54 -2.48
CA GLU A 544 25.30 3.68 -3.75
C GLU A 544 24.79 5.12 -3.96
N LEU A 545 24.23 5.75 -2.92
CA LEU A 545 23.78 7.14 -3.01
C LEU A 545 24.93 8.12 -3.24
N THR A 546 26.06 7.93 -2.54
CA THR A 546 27.29 8.71 -2.75
C THR A 546 27.83 8.53 -4.16
N GLN A 547 27.82 7.29 -4.68
CA GLN A 547 28.20 7.02 -6.07
C GLN A 547 27.28 7.75 -7.05
N ILE A 548 25.96 7.68 -6.86
CA ILE A 548 24.99 8.37 -7.72
C ILE A 548 25.20 9.89 -7.66
N ALA A 549 25.43 10.46 -6.48
CA ALA A 549 25.72 11.89 -6.33
C ALA A 549 26.98 12.30 -7.10
N THR A 550 28.04 11.48 -7.02
CA THR A 550 29.28 11.67 -7.77
C THR A 550 29.04 11.61 -9.29
N GLU A 551 28.25 10.64 -9.78
CA GLU A 551 27.87 10.53 -11.20
C GLU A 551 27.10 11.77 -11.69
N LEU A 552 26.37 12.45 -10.80
CA LEU A 552 25.63 13.68 -11.10
C LEU A 552 26.49 14.95 -10.95
N GLY A 553 27.75 14.83 -10.53
CA GLY A 553 28.67 15.96 -10.35
C GLY A 553 28.56 16.69 -9.01
N TYR A 554 27.95 16.07 -8.00
CA TYR A 554 27.89 16.60 -6.64
C TYR A 554 28.98 15.93 -5.79
N GLN A 555 29.92 16.72 -5.25
CA GLN A 555 31.06 16.24 -4.43
C GLN A 555 30.87 16.53 -2.94
#